data_AF-I4C574-F1
#
_entry.id   AF-I4C574-F1
#
_cell.length_a   1.000
_cell.length_b   1.000
_cell.length_c   1.000
_cell.angle_alpha   90.00
_cell.angle_beta   90.00
_cell.angle_gamma   90.00
#
_symmetry.space_group_name_H-M   'P 1'
#
loop_
_entity.id
_entity.type
_entity.pdbx_description
1 polymer ?
#
loop_
_entity_poly.entity_id
_entity_poly.type
_entity_poly.pdbx_seq_one_letter_code
_entity_poly.pdbx_strand_id
1 'polypeptide(L)' 'MERIDLPLSELTLSQKLDLMEAIWDDLTKHDEMIESPDWHERVLDDREKALAAGKAKASDWQKAKERIRKNVSCE' A
#
# COMPACT_ATOMS: atom_id res chain seq x y z
N MET A 1 19.43 16.28 -10.14
CA MET A 1 18.31 16.00 -9.22
C MET A 1 18.60 16.78 -7.96
N GLU A 2 17.76 17.76 -7.64
CA GLU A 2 17.94 18.55 -6.43
C GLU A 2 17.56 17.71 -5.21
N ARG A 3 18.36 17.80 -4.15
CA ARG A 3 18.13 17.08 -2.90
C ARG A 3 17.47 18.03 -1.93
N ILE A 4 16.37 17.60 -1.32
CA ILE A 4 15.71 18.34 -0.24
C ILE A 4 16.34 17.85 1.07
N ASP A 5 17.03 18.75 1.76
CA ASP A 5 17.61 18.48 3.08
C ASP A 5 16.61 18.89 4.17
N LEU A 6 15.96 17.89 4.77
CA LEU A 6 15.08 18.06 5.93
C LEU A 6 15.81 17.61 7.21
N PRO A 7 15.64 18.30 8.35
CA PRO A 7 16.23 17.89 9.63
C PRO A 7 15.49 16.68 10.23
N LEU A 8 15.46 15.55 9.52
CA LEU A 8 14.70 14.36 9.90
C LEU A 8 15.13 13.79 11.26
N SER A 9 16.36 14.04 11.70
CA SER A 9 16.82 13.64 13.04
C SER A 9 16.08 14.32 14.18
N GLU A 10 15.52 15.52 13.94
CA GLU A 10 14.80 16.30 14.95
C GLU A 10 13.31 15.90 15.06
N LEU A 11 12.81 15.14 14.08
CA LEU A 11 11.42 14.68 14.06
C LEU A 11 11.24 13.42 14.90
N THR A 12 10.17 13.39 15.69
CA THR A 12 9.66 12.17 16.32
C THR A 12 9.19 11.16 15.26
N LEU A 13 9.05 9.89 15.64
CA LEU A 13 8.52 8.86 14.72
C LEU A 13 7.14 9.26 14.17
N SER A 14 6.25 9.79 15.02
CA SER A 14 4.91 10.22 14.60
C SER A 14 4.98 11.33 13.54
N GLN A 15 5.85 12.32 13.73
CA GLN A 15 6.04 13.41 12.76
C GLN A 15 6.64 12.92 11.44
N LYS A 16 7.52 11.91 11.48
CA LYS A 16 8.04 11.29 10.26
C LYS A 16 6.96 10.56 9.47
N LEU A 17 6.10 9.82 10.17
CA LEU A 17 4.98 9.11 9.55
C LEU A 17 3.98 10.10 8.94
N ASP A 18 3.61 11.15 9.68
CA ASP A 18 2.74 12.23 9.19
C ASP A 18 3.33 12.94 7.96
N LEU A 19 4.64 13.25 7.98
CA LEU A 19 5.34 13.80 6.82
C LEU A 19 5.31 12.84 5.62
N MET A 20 5.52 11.54 5.85
CA MET A 20 5.42 10.54 4.78
C MET A 20 4.01 10.48 4.20
N GLU A 21 2.98 10.51 5.03
CA GLU A 21 1.57 10.53 4.61
C GLU A 21 1.26 11.79 3.79
N ALA A 22 1.67 12.97 4.25
CA ALA A 22 1.47 14.22 3.53
C ALA A 22 2.15 14.23 2.15
N ILE A 23 3.38 13.69 2.06
CA ILE A 23 4.09 13.54 0.78
C ILE A 23 3.32 12.57 -0.13
N TRP A 24 2.89 11.43 0.41
CA TRP A 24 2.16 10.42 -0.35
C TRP A 24 0.81 10.94 -0.88
N ASP A 25 0.06 11.64 -0.04
CA ASP A 25 -1.18 12.31 -0.40
C ASP A 25 -0.98 13.35 -1.51
N ASP A 26 0.14 14.08 -1.49
CA ASP A 26 0.43 15.04 -2.54
C ASP A 26 0.79 14.37 -3.88
N LEU A 27 1.62 13.33 -3.84
CA LEU A 27 2.00 12.56 -5.03
C LEU A 27 0.79 11.93 -5.73
N THR A 28 -0.18 11.45 -4.95
CA THR A 28 -1.39 10.80 -5.48
C THR A 28 -2.42 11.76 -6.07
N LYS A 29 -2.32 13.09 -5.85
CA LYS A 29 -3.21 14.08 -6.50
C LYS A 29 -2.97 14.19 -8.01
N HIS A 30 -1.82 13.74 -8.49
CA HIS A 30 -1.43 13.78 -9.90
C HIS A 30 -1.31 12.37 -10.51
N ASP A 31 -2.17 11.43 -10.07
CA ASP A 31 -2.19 10.02 -10.50
C ASP A 31 -2.37 9.85 -12.02
N GLU A 32 -2.90 10.86 -12.71
CA GLU A 32 -3.03 10.90 -14.17
C GLU A 32 -1.67 10.84 -14.91
N MET A 33 -0.55 11.11 -14.22
CA MET A 33 0.77 11.13 -14.84
C MET A 33 1.46 9.76 -14.92
N ILE A 34 0.93 8.72 -14.27
CA ILE A 34 1.59 7.41 -14.22
C ILE A 34 0.63 6.34 -14.75
N GLU A 35 0.81 5.95 -16.00
CA GLU A 35 0.10 4.79 -16.56
C GLU A 35 0.49 3.53 -15.79
N SER A 36 -0.52 2.80 -15.31
CA SER A 36 -0.30 1.47 -14.75
C SER A 36 0.29 0.54 -15.82
N PRO A 37 1.33 -0.24 -15.52
CA PRO A 37 1.88 -1.20 -16.47
C PRO A 37 0.83 -2.21 -16.96
N ASP A 38 0.88 -2.62 -18.23
CA ASP A 38 -0.05 -3.58 -18.85
C ASP A 38 -0.20 -4.92 -18.11
N TRP A 39 0.75 -5.28 -17.26
CA TRP A 39 0.66 -6.51 -16.46
C TRP A 39 -0.27 -6.35 -15.25
N HIS A 40 -0.54 -5.13 -14.77
CA HIS A 40 -1.47 -4.88 -13.67
C HIS A 40 -2.88 -5.36 -14.02
N GLU A 41 -3.40 -4.95 -15.18
CA GLU A 41 -4.73 -5.35 -15.66
C GLU A 41 -4.85 -6.87 -15.72
N ARG A 42 -3.88 -7.54 -16.37
CA ARG A 42 -3.86 -9.02 -16.48
C ARG A 42 -3.92 -9.72 -15.13
N VAL A 43 -3.19 -9.22 -14.13
CA VAL A 43 -3.20 -9.78 -12.77
C VAL A 43 -4.56 -9.57 -12.09
N LEU A 44 -5.21 -8.42 -12.29
CA LEU A 44 -6.53 -8.15 -11.74
C LEU A 44 -7.59 -9.05 -12.38
N ASP A 45 -7.58 -9.18 -13.70
CA ASP A 45 -8.47 -10.07 -14.45
C ASP A 45 -8.37 -11.53 -13.99
N ASP A 46 -7.15 -12.03 -13.84
CA ASP A 46 -6.91 -13.41 -13.39
C ASP A 46 -7.43 -13.63 -11.97
N ARG A 47 -7.27 -12.63 -11.08
CA ARG A 47 -7.79 -12.68 -9.71
C ARG A 47 -9.32 -12.63 -9.68
N GLU A 48 -9.93 -11.80 -10.51
CA GLU A 48 -11.39 -11.71 -10.61
C GLU A 48 -12.00 -13.00 -11.15
N LYS A 49 -11.43 -13.58 -12.21
CA LYS A 49 -11.82 -14.90 -12.74
C LYS A 49 -11.66 -16.00 -11.69
N ALA A 50 -10.57 -15.99 -10.92
CA ALA A 50 -10.36 -16.95 -9.85
C ALA A 50 -11.40 -16.81 -8.72
N LEU A 51 -11.78 -15.58 -8.37
CA LEU A 51 -12.82 -15.31 -7.37
C LEU A 51 -14.19 -15.79 -7.86
N ALA A 52 -14.56 -15.47 -9.10
CA ALA A 52 -15.81 -15.92 -9.72
C ALA A 52 -15.89 -17.44 -9.85
N ALA A 53 -14.77 -18.10 -10.13
CA ALA A 53 -14.67 -19.57 -10.20
C ALA A 53 -14.59 -20.24 -8.80
N GLY A 54 -14.63 -19.49 -7.70
CA GLY A 54 -14.52 -20.01 -6.34
C GLY A 54 -13.11 -20.54 -5.97
N LYS A 55 -12.11 -20.27 -6.80
CA LYS A 55 -10.69 -20.64 -6.59
C LYS A 55 -9.94 -19.64 -5.70
N ALA A 56 -10.48 -18.44 -5.53
CA ALA A 56 -10.03 -17.45 -4.56
C ALA A 56 -11.16 -17.09 -3.58
N LYS A 57 -10.80 -16.61 -2.39
CA LYS A 57 -11.75 -16.16 -1.36
C LYS A 57 -11.36 -14.78 -0.86
N ALA A 58 -12.33 -13.88 -0.80
CA ALA A 58 -12.16 -12.63 -0.08
C ALA A 58 -12.11 -12.88 1.43
N SER A 59 -11.28 -12.15 2.15
CA SER A 59 -11.31 -12.08 3.61
C SER A 59 -11.81 -10.70 4.02
N ASP A 60 -12.65 -10.67 5.05
CA ASP A 60 -12.91 -9.42 5.77
C ASP A 60 -11.57 -8.80 6.23
N TRP A 61 -11.48 -7.47 6.17
CA TRP A 61 -10.24 -6.75 6.41
C TRP A 61 -9.77 -6.86 7.87
N GLN A 62 -10.69 -6.83 8.85
CA GLN A 62 -10.32 -6.99 10.25
C GLN A 62 -9.83 -8.41 10.51
N LYS A 63 -10.53 -9.42 9.97
CA LYS A 63 -10.09 -10.83 10.06
C LYS A 63 -8.72 -11.06 9.40
N ALA A 64 -8.44 -10.39 8.29
CA ALA A 64 -7.14 -10.47 7.63
C ALA A 64 -6.03 -9.88 8.53
N LYS A 65 -6.26 -8.71 9.13
CA LYS A 65 -5.30 -8.09 10.07
C LYS A 65 -5.03 -8.97 11.27
N GLU A 66 -6.07 -9.54 11.89
CA GLU A 66 -5.93 -10.45 13.03
C GLU A 66 -5.07 -11.66 12.67
N ARG A 67 -5.35 -12.31 11.52
CA ARG A 67 -4.57 -13.44 11.02
C ARG A 67 -3.10 -13.07 10.77
N ILE A 68 -2.85 -11.92 10.16
CA ILE A 68 -1.48 -11.45 9.90
C ILE A 68 -0.75 -11.23 11.22
N ARG A 69 -1.33 -10.47 12.16
CA ARG A 69 -0.75 -10.23 13.49
C ARG A 69 -0.37 -11.53 14.19
N LYS A 70 -1.29 -12.52 14.20
CA LYS A 70 -1.02 -13.84 14.78
C LYS A 70 0.17 -14.56 14.13
N ASN A 71 0.38 -14.38 12.83
CA ASN A 71 1.44 -15.06 12.09
C ASN A 71 2.79 -14.33 12.10
N VAL A 72 2.79 -13.01 12.34
CA VAL A 72 4.03 -12.19 12.35
C VAL A 72 4.50 -11.86 13.76
N SER A 73 3.66 -12.02 14.78
CA SER A 73 4.10 -11.98 16.17
C SER A 73 4.87 -13.26 16.48
N CYS A 74 6.20 -13.20 16.38
CA CYS A 74 7.07 -14.10 17.13
C CYS A 74 6.93 -13.76 18.63
N GLU A 75 6.64 -14.77 19.46
CA GLU A 75 7.04 -14.75 20.87
C GLU A 75 8.56 -14.95 20.97
#